data_AF-A0A5K1F7E8-F1
#
_entry.id   AF-A0A5K1F7E8-F1
#
_cell.length_a   1.000
_cell.length_b   1.000
_cell.length_c   1.000
_cell.angle_alpha   90.00
_cell.angle_beta   90.00
_cell.angle_gamma   90.00
#
_symmetry.space_group_name_H-M   'P 1'
#
loop_
_entity.id
_entity.type
_entity.pdbx_description
1 polymer ?
#
loop_
_entity_poly.entity_id
_entity_poly.type
_entity_poly.pdbx_seq_one_letter_code
_entity_poly.pdbx_strand_id
1 'polypeptide(L)'
;VLSLSLENNLRPKYLYLVNELQNEVRSLSKYPTYFSLSLEQRIRPRHKFLVSLKKAPKGPFPLSSFVLTDESFCQRMAGTSLDKYLEFRQSLLLTDFAKKYQQT
;
A
#
# COMPACT_ATOMS: atom_id res chain seq x y z
N VAL A 1 19.17 1.26 10.73
CA VAL A 1 18.63 2.57 10.28
C VAL A 1 18.07 2.38 8.88
N LEU A 2 16.75 2.53 8.69
CA LEU A 2 16.14 2.56 7.36
C LEU A 2 16.85 3.67 6.56
N SER A 3 17.47 3.36 5.43
CA SER A 3 18.04 4.40 4.57
C SER A 3 16.88 5.23 4.03
N LEU A 4 16.61 6.35 4.70
CA LEU A 4 15.68 7.40 4.28
C LEU A 4 16.29 8.17 3.11
N SER A 5 16.78 7.46 2.09
CA SER A 5 17.16 8.10 0.84
C SER A 5 15.92 8.81 0.31
N LEU A 6 16.06 10.12 0.09
CA LEU A 6 14.99 10.94 -0.45
C LEU A 6 14.54 10.38 -1.80
N GLU A 7 15.48 10.12 -2.70
CA GLU A 7 15.20 9.63 -4.05
C GLU A 7 14.69 8.19 -4.07
N ASN A 8 15.26 7.30 -3.27
CA ASN A 8 14.97 5.87 -3.39
C ASN A 8 13.86 5.38 -2.45
N ASN A 9 13.48 6.15 -1.43
CA ASN A 9 12.50 5.73 -0.43
C ASN A 9 11.35 6.72 -0.27
N LEU A 10 11.66 7.99 0.02
CA LEU A 10 10.64 8.97 0.38
C LEU A 10 9.88 9.51 -0.83
N ARG A 11 10.58 9.84 -1.92
CA ARG A 11 9.98 10.36 -3.16
C ARG A 11 9.02 9.34 -3.80
N PRO A 12 9.37 8.06 -3.98
CA PRO A 12 8.44 7.07 -4.54
C PRO A 12 7.20 6.86 -3.65
N LYS A 13 7.38 6.86 -2.33
CA LYS A 13 6.26 6.81 -1.38
C LYS A 13 5.35 8.03 -1.53
N TYR A 14 5.91 9.23 -1.51
CA TYR A 14 5.16 10.47 -1.65
C TYR A 14 4.33 10.47 -2.95
N LEU A 15 4.97 10.16 -4.09
CA LEU A 15 4.30 10.12 -5.38
C LEU A 15 3.15 9.12 -5.40
N TYR A 16 3.32 7.93 -4.82
CA TYR A 16 2.25 6.95 -4.73
C TYR A 16 1.07 7.46 -3.90
N LEU A 17 1.33 8.13 -2.77
CA LEU A 17 0.25 8.61 -1.90
C LEU A 17 -0.55 9.74 -2.53
N VAL A 18 0.14 10.68 -3.18
CA VAL A 18 -0.53 11.84 -3.76
C VAL A 18 -1.21 11.46 -5.07
N ASN A 19 -0.50 10.74 -5.95
CA ASN A 19 -0.98 10.50 -7.31
C ASN A 19 -1.88 9.26 -7.39
N GLU A 20 -1.46 8.14 -6.80
CA GLU A 20 -2.18 6.86 -6.93
C GLU A 20 -3.30 6.74 -5.89
N LEU A 21 -3.07 7.23 -4.67
CA LEU A 21 -4.07 7.19 -3.59
C LEU A 21 -4.90 8.48 -3.46
N GLN A 22 -4.66 9.47 -4.31
CA GLN A 22 -5.37 10.75 -4.34
C GLN A 22 -5.41 11.48 -2.99
N ASN A 23 -4.37 11.30 -2.16
CA ASN A 23 -4.30 11.97 -0.87
C ASN A 23 -3.75 13.40 -1.01
N GLU A 24 -4.30 14.31 -0.22
CA GLU A 24 -3.74 15.65 -0.09
C GLU A 24 -2.41 15.63 0.67
N VAL A 25 -1.49 16.50 0.27
CA VAL A 25 -0.20 16.70 0.95
C VAL A 25 -0.38 16.99 2.44
N ARG A 26 -1.41 17.78 2.79
CA ARG A 26 -1.75 18.12 4.19
C ARG A 26 -2.20 16.91 5.00
N SER A 27 -2.73 15.86 4.38
CA SER A 27 -3.10 14.62 5.07
C SER A 27 -1.84 13.82 5.44
N LEU A 28 -0.77 13.92 4.66
CA LEU A 28 0.50 13.25 4.95
C LEU A 28 1.18 13.81 6.20
N SER A 29 1.10 15.13 6.42
CA SER A 29 1.63 15.76 7.64
C SER A 29 0.87 15.36 8.90
N LYS A 30 -0.42 14.98 8.78
CA LYS A 30 -1.21 14.49 9.92
C LYS A 30 -0.89 13.05 10.31
N TYR A 31 -0.28 12.27 9.41
CA TYR A 31 0.00 10.85 9.62
C TYR A 31 1.46 10.52 9.25
N PRO A 32 2.47 11.03 9.99
CA PRO A 32 3.88 10.84 9.65
C PRO A 32 4.34 9.37 9.70
N THR A 33 3.66 8.53 10.50
CA THR A 33 3.92 7.07 10.62
C THR A 33 3.94 6.36 9.27
N TYR A 34 3.26 6.93 8.27
CA TYR A 34 3.20 6.39 6.93
C TYR A 34 4.57 6.24 6.26
N PHE A 35 5.48 7.17 6.50
CA PHE A 35 6.83 7.09 5.94
C PHE A 35 7.64 5.92 6.52
N SER A 36 7.27 5.43 7.71
CA SER A 36 7.85 4.23 8.31
C SER A 36 7.31 2.93 7.71
N LEU A 37 6.17 2.96 7.00
CA LEU A 37 5.58 1.77 6.39
C LEU A 37 6.26 1.43 5.05
N SER A 38 6.30 0.14 4.72
CA SER A 38 6.84 -0.32 3.44
C SER A 38 5.86 -0.05 2.30
N LEU A 39 6.33 0.64 1.25
CA LEU A 39 5.53 0.88 0.04
C LEU A 39 5.12 -0.43 -0.61
N GLU A 40 6.09 -1.32 -0.82
CA GLU A 40 5.91 -2.55 -1.59
C GLU A 40 5.28 -3.69 -0.77
N GLN A 41 5.54 -3.75 0.53
CA GLN A 41 5.02 -4.86 1.36
C GLN A 41 3.69 -4.54 2.05
N ARG A 42 3.32 -3.25 2.19
CA ARG A 42 2.13 -2.86 2.96
C ARG A 42 1.19 -1.92 2.23
N ILE A 43 1.71 -0.82 1.68
CA ILE A 43 0.87 0.22 1.09
C ILE A 43 0.27 -0.25 -0.24
N ARG A 44 1.12 -0.63 -1.20
CA ARG A 44 0.71 -1.08 -2.53
C ARG A 44 -0.15 -2.34 -2.47
N PRO A 45 0.17 -3.40 -1.69
CA PRO A 45 -0.68 -4.59 -1.61
C PRO A 45 -2.10 -4.29 -1.10
N ARG A 46 -2.23 -3.48 -0.04
CA ARG A 46 -3.56 -3.14 0.50
C ARG A 46 -4.39 -2.30 -0.46
N HIS A 47 -3.78 -1.32 -1.12
CA HIS A 47 -4.46 -0.55 -2.15
C HIS A 47 -4.93 -1.44 -3.30
N LYS A 48 -4.00 -2.19 -3.93
CA LYS A 48 -4.33 -3.07 -5.07
C LYS A 48 -5.38 -4.12 -4.71
N PHE A 49 -5.38 -4.62 -3.48
CA PHE A 49 -6.38 -5.56 -3.02
C PHE A 49 -7.77 -4.94 -2.91
N LEU A 50 -7.90 -3.73 -2.35
CA LEU A 50 -9.21 -3.06 -2.36
C LEU A 50 -9.67 -2.70 -3.78
N VAL A 51 -8.74 -2.37 -4.69
CA VAL A 51 -9.06 -2.14 -6.11
C VAL A 51 -9.56 -3.42 -6.77
N SER A 52 -8.89 -4.57 -6.58
CA SER A 52 -9.32 -5.85 -7.18
C SER A 52 -10.70 -6.30 -6.68
N LEU A 53 -11.06 -5.92 -5.44
CA LEU A 53 -12.38 -6.14 -4.86
C LEU A 53 -13.42 -5.08 -5.24
N LYS A 54 -13.06 -4.05 -6.02
CA LYS A 54 -13.90 -2.88 -6.30
C LYS A 54 -14.39 -2.15 -5.04
N LYS A 55 -13.60 -2.20 -3.98
CA LYS A 55 -13.84 -1.58 -2.66
C LYS A 55 -12.93 -0.40 -2.36
N ALA A 56 -12.03 -0.05 -3.28
CA ALA A 56 -11.21 1.15 -3.13
C ALA A 56 -12.11 2.40 -3.16
N PRO A 57 -11.83 3.40 -2.30
CA PRO A 57 -12.57 4.66 -2.32
C PRO A 57 -12.35 5.40 -3.65
N LYS A 58 -13.36 6.17 -4.08
CA LYS A 58 -13.27 7.02 -5.27
C LYS A 58 -12.49 8.34 -5.04
N GLY A 59 -12.10 8.61 -3.80
CA GLY A 59 -11.37 9.80 -3.39
C GLY A 59 -10.19 9.43 -2.48
N PRO A 60 -9.75 10.34 -1.58
CA PRO A 60 -8.56 10.13 -0.76
C PRO A 60 -8.59 8.79 -0.01
N PHE A 61 -7.53 8.01 -0.17
CA PHE A 61 -7.46 6.69 0.46
C PHE A 61 -7.25 6.84 1.98
N PRO A 62 -8.03 6.15 2.83
CA PRO A 62 -7.96 6.33 4.28
C PRO A 62 -6.61 5.85 4.84
N LEU A 63 -5.74 6.77 5.24
CA LEU A 63 -4.38 6.43 5.69
C LEU A 63 -4.36 5.52 6.94
N SER A 64 -5.42 5.53 7.74
CA SER A 64 -5.61 4.61 8.88
C SER A 64 -5.59 3.15 8.47
N SER A 65 -6.01 2.83 7.24
CA SER A 65 -6.06 1.46 6.72
C SER A 65 -4.72 0.76 6.72
N PHE A 66 -3.61 1.50 6.68
CA PHE A 66 -2.27 0.93 6.54
C PHE A 66 -1.63 0.60 7.88
N VAL A 67 -2.14 1.21 8.96
CA VAL A 67 -1.66 0.97 10.33
C VAL A 67 -2.33 -0.25 10.95
N LEU A 68 -3.58 -0.56 10.54
CA LEU A 68 -4.32 -1.75 11.02
C LEU A 68 -3.53 -3.05 10.84
N THR A 69 -3.77 -4.06 11.69
CA THR A 69 -3.29 -5.43 11.43
C THR A 69 -3.91 -5.99 10.15
N ASP A 70 -3.33 -7.06 9.60
CA ASP A 70 -3.87 -7.65 8.36
C ASP A 70 -5.30 -8.19 8.59
N GLU A 71 -5.58 -8.77 9.76
CA GLU A 71 -6.91 -9.25 10.17
C GLU A 71 -7.91 -8.10 10.23
N SER A 72 -7.54 -7.02 10.94
CA SER A 72 -8.42 -5.85 11.10
C SER A 72 -8.68 -5.16 9.77
N PHE A 73 -7.68 -5.08 8.89
CA PHE A 73 -7.83 -4.58 7.53
C PHE A 73 -8.80 -5.46 6.72
N CYS A 74 -8.64 -6.78 6.78
CA CYS A 74 -9.49 -7.71 6.06
C CYS A 74 -10.94 -7.67 6.54
N GLN A 75 -11.16 -7.61 7.84
CA GLN A 75 -12.50 -7.55 8.44
C GLN A 75 -13.18 -6.21 8.18
N ARG A 76 -12.50 -5.09 8.45
CA ARG A 76 -13.15 -3.76 8.47
C ARG A 76 -13.23 -3.11 7.10
N MET A 77 -12.32 -3.45 6.18
CA MET A 77 -12.23 -2.76 4.89
C MET A 77 -12.48 -3.68 3.71
N ALA A 78 -11.75 -4.79 3.63
CA ALA A 78 -11.87 -5.68 2.48
C ALA A 78 -13.11 -6.58 2.57
N GLY A 79 -13.65 -6.82 3.77
CA GLY A 79 -14.78 -7.73 4.02
C GLY A 79 -14.49 -9.13 3.50
N THR A 80 -13.32 -9.67 3.82
CA THR A 80 -12.81 -10.97 3.33
C THR A 80 -11.96 -11.65 4.42
N SER A 81 -11.62 -12.93 4.22
CA SER A 81 -10.69 -13.65 5.10
C SER A 81 -9.25 -13.17 4.94
N LEU A 82 -8.46 -13.36 6.00
CA LEU A 82 -7.02 -13.10 5.99
C LEU A 82 -6.31 -13.92 4.89
N ASP A 83 -6.67 -15.19 4.74
CA ASP A 83 -6.03 -16.11 3.78
C ASP A 83 -6.10 -15.58 2.35
N LYS A 84 -7.27 -15.09 1.92
CA LYS A 84 -7.46 -14.49 0.59
C LYS A 84 -6.55 -13.28 0.36
N TYR A 85 -6.33 -12.48 1.40
CA TYR A 85 -5.42 -11.34 1.31
C TYR A 85 -3.96 -11.80 1.27
N LEU A 86 -3.56 -12.81 2.05
CA LEU A 86 -2.21 -13.34 2.05
C LEU A 86 -1.85 -13.98 0.70
N GLU A 87 -2.76 -14.77 0.13
CA GLU A 87 -2.62 -15.35 -1.21
C GLU A 87 -2.46 -14.25 -2.28
N PHE A 88 -3.33 -13.23 -2.25
CA PHE A 88 -3.22 -12.09 -3.15
C PHE A 88 -1.87 -11.38 -3.01
N ARG A 89 -1.43 -11.13 -1.77
CA ARG A 89 -0.15 -10.46 -1.49
C ARG A 89 1.03 -11.28 -2.03
N GLN A 90 1.01 -12.60 -1.84
CA GLN A 90 2.06 -13.48 -2.34
C GLN A 90 2.10 -13.49 -3.88
N SER A 91 0.94 -13.63 -4.52
CA SER A 91 0.82 -13.57 -5.99
C SER A 91 1.34 -12.24 -6.56
N LEU A 92 0.98 -11.11 -5.92
CA LEU A 92 1.45 -9.79 -6.30
C LEU A 92 2.98 -9.68 -6.21
N LEU A 93 3.57 -10.13 -5.10
CA LEU A 93 5.03 -10.07 -4.90
C LEU A 93 5.79 -10.95 -5.90
N LEU A 94 5.28 -12.16 -6.18
CA LEU A 94 5.86 -13.03 -7.21
C LEU A 94 5.79 -12.40 -8.59
N THR A 95 4.67 -11.74 -8.92
CA THR A 95 4.48 -11.04 -10.19
C THR A 95 5.46 -9.87 -10.34
N ASP A 96 5.60 -9.05 -9.29
CA ASP A 96 6.51 -7.91 -9.29
C ASP A 96 7.98 -8.38 -9.34
N PHE A 97 8.31 -9.48 -8.66
CA PHE A 97 9.61 -10.13 -8.77
C PHE A 97 9.87 -10.61 -10.21
N ALA A 98 8.95 -11.38 -10.80
CA ALA A 98 9.12 -11.88 -12.17
C ALA A 98 9.35 -10.76 -13.18
N LYS A 99 8.57 -9.67 -13.10
CA LYS A 99 8.74 -8.49 -13.97
C LYS A 99 10.11 -7.85 -13.87
N LYS A 100 10.70 -7.82 -12.67
CA LYS A 100 12.04 -7.26 -12.45
C LYS A 100 13.14 -8.04 -13.19
N TYR A 101 12.97 -9.35 -13.38
CA TYR A 101 13.98 -10.22 -14.01
C TYR A 101 13.66 -10.62 -15.46
N GLN A 102 12.44 -10.36 -15.92
CA GLN A 102 12.06 -10.49 -17.34
C GLN A 102 12.47 -9.29 -18.20
N GLN A 103 12.98 -8.22 -17.60
CA GLN A 103 13.49 -7.02 -18.29
C GLN A 103 15.02 -7.07 -18.53
N THR A 104 15.59 -8.28 -18.58
CA THR A 104 17.00 -8.56 -18.92
C THR A 104 17.04 -9.35 -20.21
#